data_AF-A0A5M6DFB2-F1
#
_entry.id   AF-A0A5M6DFB2-F1
#
_cell.length_a   1.000
_cell.length_b   1.000
_cell.length_c   1.000
_cell.angle_alpha   90.00
_cell.angle_beta   90.00
_cell.angle_gamma   90.00
#
_symmetry.space_group_name_H-M   'P 1'
#
loop_
_entity.id
_entity.type
_entity.pdbx_description
1 polymer ?
#
loop_
_entity_poly.entity_id
_entity_poly.type
_entity_poly.pdbx_seq_one_letter_code
_entity_poly.pdbx_strand_id
1 'polypeptide(L)'
;MFQSATSEASSGVFDPRIKISIARTRSDLEQAFRLVHHSYVRAGLDGPNETGMRLCRHHFLESTEVVIAKLEDVVVSTASVIVDSPLGLPAESMYGKELQALKSRGLRIAEVGCLADRRKSPARFIQMFRRLSTLIAQAAEARGCNALIAATHPRHARFYARYLGFETFGEIHECPYANGNPAIALLLDFEAKRGTPPHDHLFGQKYRDRELAPFLWDADTQSHFLNVMRQIELGRAVAEGTQTLPPIVTGPPTPPWLETNSDQP
;
A
#
# COMPACT_ATOMS: atom_id res chain seq x y z
N MET A 1 -31.57 27.99 -37.79
CA MET A 1 -30.40 27.09 -37.94
C MET A 1 -29.61 27.16 -36.63
N PHE A 2 -30.08 26.44 -35.60
CA PHE A 2 -29.39 26.34 -34.31
C PHE A 2 -29.02 24.88 -34.14
N GLN A 3 -27.76 24.55 -34.37
CA GLN A 3 -27.26 23.20 -34.15
C GLN A 3 -27.05 22.98 -32.65
N SER A 4 -27.75 21.96 -32.19
CA SER A 4 -27.75 21.39 -30.85
C SER A 4 -26.35 20.99 -30.41
N ALA A 5 -25.93 21.45 -29.24
CA ALA A 5 -24.81 20.90 -28.49
C ALA A 5 -25.25 19.56 -27.87
N THR A 6 -25.02 18.46 -28.59
CA THR A 6 -25.10 17.12 -28.01
C THR A 6 -23.87 16.85 -27.16
N SER A 7 -24.04 17.10 -25.85
CA SER A 7 -23.61 16.24 -24.75
C SER A 7 -22.88 14.95 -25.15
N GLU A 8 -21.55 14.95 -25.09
CA GLU A 8 -20.76 13.72 -24.95
C GLU A 8 -20.86 13.23 -23.50
N ALA A 9 -21.90 12.46 -23.22
CA ALA A 9 -21.89 11.53 -22.10
C ALA A 9 -20.79 10.50 -22.38
N SER A 10 -19.59 10.71 -21.79
CA SER A 10 -18.48 9.74 -21.82
C SER A 10 -18.98 8.40 -21.27
N SER A 11 -19.24 7.48 -22.19
CA SER A 11 -19.49 6.08 -21.92
C SER A 11 -18.38 5.53 -21.00
N GLY A 12 -18.79 4.72 -20.02
CA GLY A 12 -17.89 4.08 -19.05
C GLY A 12 -17.05 2.96 -19.67
N VAL A 13 -16.34 3.24 -20.76
CA VAL A 13 -15.44 2.28 -21.41
C VAL A 13 -14.04 2.42 -20.81
N PHE A 14 -13.45 1.30 -20.42
CA PHE A 14 -12.07 1.24 -19.96
C PHE A 14 -11.12 1.62 -21.10
N ASP A 15 -10.21 2.57 -20.87
CA ASP A 15 -9.25 2.99 -21.88
C ASP A 15 -8.26 1.84 -22.17
N PRO A 16 -8.25 1.26 -23.38
CA PRO A 16 -7.45 0.08 -23.71
C PRO A 16 -5.94 0.35 -23.67
N ARG A 17 -5.53 1.62 -23.63
CA ARG A 17 -4.12 2.01 -23.48
C ARG A 17 -3.61 1.85 -22.05
N ILE A 18 -4.50 1.63 -21.08
CA ILE A 18 -4.09 1.44 -19.70
C ILE A 18 -3.55 0.03 -19.50
N LYS A 19 -2.26 -0.04 -19.13
CA LYS A 19 -1.56 -1.27 -18.78
C LYS A 19 -1.48 -1.41 -17.27
N ILE A 20 -1.75 -2.61 -16.76
CA ILE A 20 -1.69 -2.94 -15.33
C ILE A 20 -0.53 -3.90 -15.13
N SER A 21 0.33 -3.62 -14.16
CA SER A 21 1.48 -4.44 -13.82
C SER A 21 1.94 -4.19 -12.39
N ILE A 22 2.82 -5.05 -11.89
CA ILE A 22 3.71 -4.70 -10.78
C ILE A 22 4.67 -3.59 -11.29
N ALA A 23 5.01 -2.62 -10.45
CA ALA A 23 5.99 -1.58 -10.76
C ALA A 23 7.36 -2.21 -11.04
N ARG A 24 8.07 -1.76 -12.08
CA ARG A 24 9.33 -2.38 -12.51
C ARG A 24 10.51 -1.42 -12.56
N THR A 25 10.29 -0.16 -12.20
CA THR A 25 11.31 0.88 -12.28
C THR A 25 11.19 1.82 -11.09
N ARG A 26 12.30 2.49 -10.75
CA ARG A 26 12.26 3.59 -9.76
C ARG A 26 11.25 4.68 -10.15
N SER A 27 11.15 5.01 -11.44
CA SER A 27 10.16 5.99 -11.94
C SER A 27 8.71 5.56 -11.67
N ASP A 28 8.39 4.29 -11.87
CA ASP A 28 7.05 3.76 -11.54
C ASP A 28 6.74 3.91 -10.05
N LEU A 29 7.71 3.58 -9.19
CA LEU A 29 7.59 3.69 -7.73
C LEU A 29 7.45 5.14 -7.28
N GLU A 30 8.29 6.05 -7.78
CA GLU A 30 8.20 7.49 -7.48
C GLU A 30 6.82 8.05 -7.85
N GLN A 31 6.32 7.71 -9.05
CA GLN A 31 5.00 8.16 -9.48
C GLN A 31 3.87 7.55 -8.62
N ALA A 32 3.99 6.28 -8.23
CA ALA A 32 3.04 5.64 -7.33
C ALA A 32 3.01 6.34 -5.96
N PHE A 33 4.17 6.53 -5.31
CA PHE A 33 4.24 7.16 -3.98
C PHE A 33 3.82 8.63 -3.98
N ARG A 34 4.08 9.37 -5.07
CA ARG A 34 3.52 10.73 -5.28
C ARG A 34 2.01 10.69 -5.44
N LEU A 35 1.47 9.73 -6.19
CA LEU A 35 0.02 9.60 -6.38
C LEU A 35 -0.68 9.29 -5.05
N VAL A 36 -0.09 8.41 -4.23
CA VAL A 36 -0.59 8.10 -2.88
C VAL A 36 -0.58 9.34 -2.01
N HIS A 37 0.55 10.07 -1.95
CA HIS A 37 0.67 11.32 -1.20
C HIS A 37 -0.41 12.33 -1.59
N HIS A 38 -0.49 12.68 -2.88
CA HIS A 38 -1.47 13.65 -3.36
C HIS A 38 -2.91 13.23 -3.08
N SER A 39 -3.22 11.92 -3.20
CA SER A 39 -4.56 11.41 -2.90
C SER A 39 -4.90 11.52 -1.41
N TYR A 40 -3.94 11.20 -0.53
CA TYR A 40 -4.13 11.21 0.91
C TYR A 40 -4.23 12.63 1.45
N VAL A 41 -3.36 13.55 1.01
CA VAL A 41 -3.43 14.98 1.37
C VAL A 41 -4.76 15.59 0.94
N ARG A 42 -5.19 15.34 -0.31
CA ARG A 42 -6.48 15.82 -0.82
C ARG A 42 -7.67 15.29 -0.02
N ALA A 43 -7.56 14.08 0.53
CA ALA A 43 -8.60 13.45 1.33
C ALA A 43 -8.52 13.80 2.83
N GLY A 44 -7.51 14.58 3.27
CA GLY A 44 -7.29 14.91 4.68
C GLY A 44 -6.75 13.75 5.53
N LEU A 45 -6.19 12.72 4.89
CA LEU A 45 -5.63 11.53 5.55
C LEU A 45 -4.15 11.67 5.91
N ASP A 46 -3.46 12.67 5.35
CA ASP A 46 -2.06 12.97 5.64
C ASP A 46 -1.78 14.47 5.38
N GLY A 47 -0.68 14.98 5.91
CA GLY A 47 -0.20 16.34 5.66
C GLY A 47 0.73 16.42 4.44
N PRO A 48 0.89 17.62 3.82
CA PRO A 48 1.95 17.83 2.85
C PRO A 48 3.33 17.60 3.49
N ASN A 49 4.29 17.11 2.71
CA ASN A 49 5.68 16.98 3.13
C ASN A 49 6.60 17.37 1.97
N GLU A 50 7.87 17.69 2.27
CA GLU A 50 8.83 18.25 1.30
C GLU A 50 9.11 17.31 0.12
N THR A 51 9.05 15.99 0.34
CA THR A 51 9.32 15.00 -0.71
C THR A 51 8.16 14.87 -1.70
N GLY A 52 6.94 15.28 -1.30
CA GLY A 52 5.70 15.05 -2.06
C GLY A 52 5.39 13.56 -2.28
N MET A 53 5.96 12.68 -1.46
CA MET A 53 5.78 11.23 -1.54
C MET A 53 5.24 10.67 -0.23
N ARG A 54 4.59 9.51 -0.34
CA ARG A 54 4.11 8.73 0.80
C ARG A 54 4.44 7.26 0.58
N LEU A 55 5.27 6.74 1.47
CA LEU A 55 5.65 5.34 1.58
C LEU A 55 5.85 4.99 3.07
N CYS A 56 5.73 3.72 3.43
CA CYS A 56 6.06 3.21 4.76
C CYS A 56 7.19 2.17 4.71
N ARG A 57 7.70 1.79 5.90
CA ARG A 57 8.78 0.80 6.10
C ARG A 57 8.51 -0.54 5.41
N HIS A 58 7.25 -0.95 5.33
CA HIS A 58 6.86 -2.21 4.69
C HIS A 58 7.20 -2.25 3.19
N HIS A 59 7.33 -1.11 2.50
CA HIS A 59 7.73 -1.12 1.08
C HIS A 59 9.17 -1.58 0.84
N PHE A 60 10.01 -1.62 1.87
CA PHE A 60 11.38 -2.14 1.76
C PHE A 60 11.46 -3.67 1.93
N LEU A 61 10.34 -4.33 2.23
CA LEU A 61 10.28 -5.79 2.28
C LEU A 61 10.33 -6.35 0.86
N GLU A 62 11.15 -7.38 0.65
CA GLU A 62 11.24 -8.11 -0.63
C GLU A 62 9.90 -8.75 -1.04
N SER A 63 9.01 -8.94 -0.08
CA SER A 63 7.68 -9.52 -0.26
C SER A 63 6.59 -8.48 -0.56
N THR A 64 6.90 -7.18 -0.48
CA THR A 64 5.93 -6.12 -0.80
C THR A 64 5.95 -5.79 -2.28
N GLU A 65 4.78 -5.83 -2.90
CA GLU A 65 4.62 -5.46 -4.31
C GLU A 65 3.85 -4.14 -4.43
N VAL A 66 4.33 -3.24 -5.28
CA VAL A 66 3.58 -2.04 -5.68
C VAL A 66 2.94 -2.33 -7.02
N VAL A 67 1.61 -2.40 -7.06
CA VAL A 67 0.86 -2.54 -8.31
C VAL A 67 0.50 -1.18 -8.87
N ILE A 68 0.53 -1.05 -10.19
CA ILE A 68 0.25 0.19 -10.89
C ILE A 68 -0.66 -0.05 -12.09
N ALA A 69 -1.42 0.97 -12.44
CA ALA A 69 -2.02 1.13 -13.75
C ALA A 69 -1.37 2.34 -14.44
N LYS A 70 -0.80 2.14 -15.61
CA LYS A 70 -0.15 3.17 -16.43
C LYS A 70 -0.97 3.49 -17.66
N LEU A 71 -1.19 4.78 -17.91
CA LEU A 71 -1.60 5.27 -19.22
C LEU A 71 -0.33 5.82 -19.88
N GLU A 72 0.13 5.14 -20.94
CA GLU A 72 1.45 5.40 -21.53
C GLU A 72 2.54 5.25 -20.44
N ASP A 73 3.30 6.31 -20.16
CA ASP A 73 4.35 6.31 -19.13
C ASP A 73 3.91 6.90 -17.79
N VAL A 74 2.64 7.29 -17.66
CA VAL A 74 2.10 7.95 -16.47
C VAL A 74 1.33 6.96 -15.59
N VAL A 75 1.73 6.83 -14.32
CA VAL A 75 0.95 6.07 -13.33
C VAL A 75 -0.33 6.83 -12.99
N VAL A 76 -1.47 6.20 -13.23
CA VAL A 76 -2.81 6.76 -13.02
C VAL A 76 -3.57 6.10 -11.86
N SER A 77 -3.11 4.93 -11.40
CA SER A 77 -3.68 4.22 -10.25
C SER A 77 -2.61 3.34 -9.63
N THR A 78 -2.67 3.12 -8.32
CA THR A 78 -1.71 2.27 -7.61
C THR A 78 -2.30 1.70 -6.33
N ALA A 79 -1.76 0.57 -5.88
CA ALA A 79 -1.94 0.02 -4.54
C ALA A 79 -0.66 -0.74 -4.15
N SER A 80 -0.50 -1.03 -2.86
CA SER A 80 0.58 -1.88 -2.35
C SER A 80 0.00 -3.17 -1.78
N VAL A 81 0.67 -4.29 -2.04
CA VAL A 81 0.38 -5.60 -1.48
C VAL A 81 1.51 -5.95 -0.52
N ILE A 82 1.23 -5.92 0.77
CA ILE A 82 2.22 -6.10 1.84
C ILE A 82 1.99 -7.48 2.46
N VAL A 83 2.90 -8.41 2.20
CA VAL A 83 2.81 -9.76 2.77
C VAL A 83 3.25 -9.73 4.23
N ASP A 84 2.54 -10.48 5.08
CA ASP A 84 2.89 -10.64 6.49
C ASP A 84 4.35 -11.12 6.67
N SER A 85 5.04 -10.53 7.65
CA SER A 85 6.46 -10.75 7.89
C SER A 85 6.79 -10.50 9.37
N PRO A 86 8.03 -10.73 9.84
CA PRO A 86 8.43 -10.35 11.20
C PRO A 86 8.27 -8.85 11.52
N LEU A 87 8.21 -7.98 10.50
CA LEU A 87 7.89 -6.55 10.67
C LEU A 87 6.41 -6.32 11.03
N GLY A 88 5.55 -7.32 10.80
CA GLY A 88 4.11 -7.24 10.93
C GLY A 88 3.42 -6.68 9.68
N LEU A 89 2.12 -6.46 9.81
CA LEU A 89 1.28 -5.73 8.84
C LEU A 89 0.97 -4.32 9.38
N PRO A 90 0.79 -3.31 8.52
CA PRO A 90 0.38 -1.96 8.96
C PRO A 90 -0.83 -1.95 9.90
N ALA A 91 -1.83 -2.79 9.61
CA ALA A 91 -3.06 -2.90 10.38
C ALA A 91 -2.88 -3.51 11.78
N GLU A 92 -1.74 -4.13 12.12
CA GLU A 92 -1.52 -4.77 13.43
C GLU A 92 -1.57 -3.79 14.60
N SER A 93 -1.22 -2.53 14.37
CA SER A 93 -1.35 -1.46 15.37
C SER A 93 -2.79 -1.25 15.85
N MET A 94 -3.78 -1.61 15.05
CA MET A 94 -5.21 -1.50 15.36
C MET A 94 -5.86 -2.87 15.61
N TYR A 95 -5.48 -3.90 14.84
CA TYR A 95 -6.19 -5.18 14.74
C TYR A 95 -5.31 -6.39 15.09
N GLY A 96 -4.29 -6.19 15.93
CA GLY A 96 -3.31 -7.23 16.23
C GLY A 96 -3.92 -8.53 16.77
N LYS A 97 -4.93 -8.45 17.66
CA LYS A 97 -5.58 -9.64 18.23
C LYS A 97 -6.37 -10.41 17.17
N GLU A 98 -7.12 -9.70 16.35
CA GLU A 98 -7.95 -10.25 15.28
C GLU A 98 -7.08 -10.88 14.20
N LEU A 99 -5.99 -10.21 13.80
CA LEU A 99 -5.04 -10.74 12.82
C LEU A 99 -4.36 -12.01 13.36
N GLN A 100 -3.97 -12.06 14.63
CA GLN A 100 -3.41 -13.28 15.22
C GLN A 100 -4.42 -14.44 15.24
N ALA A 101 -5.70 -14.16 15.49
CA ALA A 101 -6.74 -15.18 15.41
C ALA A 101 -6.91 -15.71 13.97
N LEU A 102 -6.82 -14.84 12.95
CA LEU A 102 -6.83 -15.24 11.54
C LEU A 102 -5.61 -16.10 11.17
N LYS A 103 -4.40 -15.70 11.59
CA LYS A 103 -3.17 -16.47 11.35
C LYS A 103 -3.23 -17.85 12.03
N SER A 104 -3.76 -17.91 13.25
CA SER A 104 -3.95 -19.16 14.00
C SER A 104 -4.94 -20.13 13.33
N ARG A 105 -5.84 -19.62 12.47
CA ARG A 105 -6.73 -20.43 11.62
C ARG A 105 -6.04 -20.96 10.35
N GLY A 106 -4.75 -20.67 10.15
CA GLY A 106 -3.98 -21.10 8.98
C GLY A 106 -4.02 -20.13 7.80
N LEU A 107 -4.51 -18.89 7.98
CA LEU A 107 -4.46 -17.88 6.94
C LEU A 107 -3.06 -17.30 6.81
N ARG A 108 -2.57 -17.25 5.56
CA ARG A 108 -1.36 -16.53 5.14
C ARG A 108 -1.81 -15.25 4.46
N ILE A 109 -1.53 -14.13 5.10
CA ILE A 109 -2.24 -12.87 4.86
C ILE A 109 -1.32 -11.88 4.16
N ALA A 110 -1.87 -11.15 3.18
CA ALA A 110 -1.30 -9.89 2.72
C ALA A 110 -2.27 -8.73 2.98
N GLU A 111 -1.75 -7.57 3.37
CA GLU A 111 -2.51 -6.32 3.47
C GLU A 111 -2.47 -5.57 2.14
N VAL A 112 -3.65 -5.17 1.66
CA VAL A 112 -3.79 -4.22 0.55
C VAL A 112 -3.90 -2.82 1.13
N GLY A 113 -2.89 -2.00 0.86
CA GLY A 113 -2.81 -0.62 1.33
C GLY A 113 -2.46 0.36 0.22
N CYS A 114 -2.27 1.63 0.59
CA CYS A 114 -1.78 2.67 -0.32
C CYS A 114 -2.57 2.79 -1.64
N LEU A 115 -3.88 2.49 -1.63
CA LEU A 115 -4.73 2.61 -2.81
C LEU A 115 -4.94 4.08 -3.17
N ALA A 116 -4.60 4.46 -4.40
CA ALA A 116 -4.82 5.81 -4.92
C ALA A 116 -5.13 5.78 -6.42
N ASP A 117 -6.00 6.70 -6.86
CA ASP A 117 -6.34 6.89 -8.27
C ASP A 117 -6.30 8.38 -8.63
N ARG A 118 -5.73 8.68 -9.80
CA ARG A 118 -5.59 10.05 -10.31
C ARG A 118 -6.91 10.62 -10.82
N ARG A 119 -7.87 9.76 -11.20
CA ARG A 119 -9.16 10.17 -11.77
C ARG A 119 -10.16 10.47 -10.67
N LYS A 120 -10.98 11.48 -10.90
CA LYS A 120 -12.03 11.94 -9.96
C LYS A 120 -13.40 11.32 -10.22
N SER A 121 -13.51 10.39 -11.17
CA SER A 121 -14.79 9.75 -11.54
C SER A 121 -14.99 8.45 -10.75
N PRO A 122 -16.05 8.33 -9.94
CA PRO A 122 -16.36 7.09 -9.22
C PRO A 122 -16.50 5.89 -10.15
N ALA A 123 -17.17 6.04 -11.29
CA ALA A 123 -17.34 4.95 -12.25
C ALA A 123 -15.99 4.46 -12.81
N ARG A 124 -15.08 5.38 -13.16
CA ARG A 124 -13.74 5.03 -13.65
C ARG A 124 -12.87 4.41 -12.55
N PHE A 125 -13.00 4.90 -11.31
CA PHE A 125 -12.34 4.32 -10.15
C PHE A 125 -12.77 2.86 -9.96
N ILE A 126 -14.07 2.57 -9.97
CA ILE A 126 -14.59 1.21 -9.80
C ILE A 126 -14.05 0.28 -10.89
N GLN A 127 -14.06 0.72 -12.15
CA GLN A 127 -13.54 -0.09 -13.26
C GLN A 127 -12.05 -0.38 -13.11
N MET A 128 -11.25 0.63 -12.74
CA MET A 128 -9.82 0.42 -12.53
C MET A 128 -9.57 -0.48 -11.34
N PHE A 129 -10.23 -0.20 -10.22
CA PHE A 129 -10.06 -0.95 -8.99
C PHE A 129 -10.41 -2.43 -9.17
N ARG A 130 -11.49 -2.74 -9.93
CA ARG A 130 -11.80 -4.13 -10.31
C ARG A 130 -10.68 -4.81 -11.09
N ARG A 131 -9.94 -4.10 -11.94
CA ARG A 131 -8.81 -4.70 -12.67
C ARG A 131 -7.54 -4.77 -11.83
N LEU A 132 -7.29 -3.77 -10.99
CA LEU A 132 -6.17 -3.83 -10.04
C LEU A 132 -6.39 -4.98 -9.04
N SER A 133 -7.61 -5.23 -8.60
CA SER A 133 -7.90 -6.27 -7.61
C SER A 133 -7.51 -7.66 -8.10
N THR A 134 -7.62 -7.94 -9.41
CA THR A 134 -7.20 -9.25 -9.96
C THR A 134 -5.69 -9.42 -9.85
N LEU A 135 -4.90 -8.41 -10.25
CA LEU A 135 -3.45 -8.42 -10.08
C LEU A 135 -3.05 -8.47 -8.60
N ILE A 136 -3.72 -7.71 -7.73
CA ILE A 136 -3.46 -7.70 -6.29
C ILE A 136 -3.65 -9.10 -5.68
N ALA A 137 -4.79 -9.74 -5.95
CA ALA A 137 -5.09 -11.07 -5.42
C ALA A 137 -4.11 -12.13 -5.95
N GLN A 138 -3.81 -12.11 -7.24
CA GLN A 138 -2.87 -13.07 -7.84
C GLN A 138 -1.41 -12.81 -7.46
N ALA A 139 -1.01 -11.54 -7.23
CA ALA A 139 0.31 -11.21 -6.70
C ALA A 139 0.46 -11.73 -5.27
N ALA A 140 -0.57 -11.57 -4.42
CA ALA A 140 -0.57 -12.15 -3.08
C ALA A 140 -0.52 -13.68 -3.11
N GLU A 141 -1.32 -14.32 -3.97
CA GLU A 141 -1.31 -15.78 -4.16
C GLU A 141 0.07 -16.28 -4.63
N ALA A 142 0.72 -15.57 -5.56
CA ALA A 142 2.07 -15.87 -6.02
C ALA A 142 3.16 -15.64 -4.96
N ARG A 143 2.84 -14.97 -3.85
CA ARG A 143 3.68 -14.88 -2.63
C ARG A 143 3.25 -15.87 -1.55
N GLY A 144 2.40 -16.83 -1.90
CA GLY A 144 1.93 -17.89 -1.02
C GLY A 144 0.76 -17.49 -0.12
N CYS A 145 0.21 -16.28 -0.25
CA CYS A 145 -0.94 -15.87 0.56
C CYS A 145 -2.23 -16.54 0.07
N ASN A 146 -3.14 -16.83 1.00
CA ASN A 146 -4.50 -17.32 0.70
C ASN A 146 -5.60 -16.37 1.19
N ALA A 147 -5.21 -15.20 1.69
CA ALA A 147 -6.14 -14.17 2.11
C ALA A 147 -5.57 -12.76 1.89
N LEU A 148 -6.46 -11.82 1.62
CA LEU A 148 -6.18 -10.38 1.67
C LEU A 148 -6.89 -9.76 2.87
N ILE A 149 -6.24 -8.82 3.52
CA ILE A 149 -6.90 -7.88 4.44
C ILE A 149 -6.76 -6.45 3.95
N ALA A 150 -7.67 -5.60 4.39
CA ALA A 150 -7.59 -4.15 4.19
C ALA A 150 -8.18 -3.43 5.41
N ALA A 151 -7.50 -2.39 5.88
CA ALA A 151 -8.07 -1.40 6.78
C ALA A 151 -8.57 -0.20 5.96
N THR A 152 -9.88 0.04 5.95
CA THR A 152 -10.49 1.08 5.11
C THR A 152 -11.51 1.90 5.86
N HIS A 153 -11.86 3.08 5.31
CA HIS A 153 -12.91 3.90 5.89
C HIS A 153 -14.27 3.17 5.83
N PRO A 154 -15.09 3.14 6.92
CA PRO A 154 -16.36 2.41 6.95
C PRO A 154 -17.33 2.70 5.79
N ARG A 155 -17.34 3.94 5.30
CA ARG A 155 -18.09 4.35 4.08
C ARG A 155 -17.77 3.51 2.84
N HIS A 156 -16.60 2.88 2.75
CA HIS A 156 -16.17 2.05 1.62
C HIS A 156 -16.33 0.55 1.87
N ALA A 157 -16.59 0.11 3.11
CA ALA A 157 -16.67 -1.31 3.45
C ALA A 157 -17.72 -2.07 2.63
N ARG A 158 -18.92 -1.50 2.49
CA ARG A 158 -20.01 -2.09 1.69
C ARG A 158 -19.63 -2.25 0.21
N PHE A 159 -18.80 -1.36 -0.32
CA PHE A 159 -18.31 -1.46 -1.69
C PHE A 159 -17.39 -2.68 -1.85
N TYR A 160 -16.40 -2.86 -0.98
CA TYR A 160 -15.50 -4.01 -1.03
C TYR A 160 -16.22 -5.34 -0.79
N ALA A 161 -17.17 -5.36 0.15
CA ALA A 161 -17.99 -6.54 0.39
C ALA A 161 -18.79 -6.96 -0.85
N ARG A 162 -19.48 -6.00 -1.48
CA ARG A 162 -20.33 -6.26 -2.65
C ARG A 162 -19.54 -6.73 -3.88
N TYR A 163 -18.40 -6.10 -4.16
CA TYR A 163 -17.72 -6.29 -5.45
C TYR A 163 -16.56 -7.29 -5.41
N LEU A 164 -15.95 -7.47 -4.25
CA LEU A 164 -14.78 -8.33 -4.06
C LEU A 164 -15.00 -9.43 -3.02
N GLY A 165 -16.16 -9.46 -2.35
CA GLY A 165 -16.50 -10.53 -1.41
C GLY A 165 -15.85 -10.39 -0.03
N PHE A 166 -15.30 -9.21 0.30
CA PHE A 166 -14.73 -8.95 1.62
C PHE A 166 -15.79 -9.05 2.74
N GLU A 167 -15.36 -9.49 3.91
CA GLU A 167 -16.15 -9.56 5.14
C GLU A 167 -15.47 -8.77 6.24
N THR A 168 -16.25 -8.14 7.11
CA THR A 168 -15.71 -7.43 8.29
C THR A 168 -15.21 -8.43 9.31
N PHE A 169 -14.00 -8.23 9.85
CA PHE A 169 -13.44 -9.10 10.89
C PHE A 169 -12.95 -8.35 12.14
N GLY A 170 -13.08 -7.02 12.17
CA GLY A 170 -12.74 -6.17 13.32
C GLY A 170 -13.69 -5.00 13.44
N GLU A 171 -13.69 -4.35 14.61
CA GLU A 171 -14.50 -3.17 14.89
C GLU A 171 -13.92 -1.90 14.25
N ILE A 172 -14.56 -0.76 14.47
CA ILE A 172 -14.05 0.52 13.98
C ILE A 172 -13.02 1.07 14.96
N HIS A 173 -11.83 1.38 14.47
CA HIS A 173 -10.76 2.04 15.23
C HIS A 173 -10.33 3.34 14.56
N GLU A 174 -9.75 4.26 15.33
CA GLU A 174 -9.02 5.40 14.78
C GLU A 174 -7.72 4.92 14.13
N CYS A 175 -7.47 5.38 12.90
CA CYS A 175 -6.30 4.97 12.14
C CYS A 175 -5.14 5.96 12.33
N PRO A 176 -4.04 5.55 13.00
CA PRO A 176 -2.94 6.47 13.34
C PRO A 176 -2.21 6.98 12.10
N TYR A 177 -2.16 6.19 11.03
CA TYR A 177 -1.53 6.57 9.78
C TYR A 177 -2.49 7.23 8.77
N ALA A 178 -3.73 7.52 9.17
CA ALA A 178 -4.72 8.24 8.37
C ALA A 178 -5.31 9.44 9.12
N ASN A 179 -4.49 10.15 9.90
CA ASN A 179 -4.87 11.35 10.65
C ASN A 179 -6.09 11.12 11.57
N GLY A 180 -6.13 9.96 12.26
CA GLY A 180 -7.21 9.60 13.18
C GLY A 180 -8.55 9.24 12.51
N ASN A 181 -8.63 9.20 11.17
CA ASN A 181 -9.86 8.83 10.48
C ASN A 181 -10.27 7.39 10.83
N PRO A 182 -11.59 7.08 10.87
CA PRO A 182 -12.05 5.76 11.23
C PRO A 182 -11.65 4.73 10.17
N ALA A 183 -11.18 3.58 10.62
CA ALA A 183 -10.92 2.41 9.82
C ALA A 183 -11.75 1.23 10.33
N ILE A 184 -12.13 0.33 9.43
CA ILE A 184 -12.70 -0.99 9.72
C ILE A 184 -11.87 -2.04 8.99
N ALA A 185 -11.64 -3.19 9.62
CA ALA A 185 -10.86 -4.28 9.06
C ALA A 185 -11.73 -5.24 8.23
N LEU A 186 -11.27 -5.50 7.01
CA LEU A 186 -11.93 -6.37 6.03
C LEU A 186 -11.02 -7.53 5.65
N LEU A 187 -11.60 -8.73 5.52
CA LEU A 187 -10.95 -9.97 5.13
C LEU A 187 -11.56 -10.50 3.84
N LEU A 188 -10.71 -10.91 2.91
CA LEU A 188 -11.05 -11.72 1.76
C LEU A 188 -10.25 -13.02 1.83
N ASP A 189 -10.91 -14.10 2.27
CA ASP A 189 -10.37 -15.46 2.25
C ASP A 189 -10.62 -16.08 0.85
N PHE A 190 -9.56 -16.42 0.14
CA PHE A 190 -9.66 -16.89 -1.25
C PHE A 190 -10.39 -18.23 -1.34
N GLU A 191 -10.11 -19.14 -0.40
CA GLU A 191 -10.73 -20.47 -0.38
C GLU A 191 -12.21 -20.37 -0.01
N ALA A 192 -12.55 -19.56 0.99
CA ALA A 192 -13.94 -19.36 1.40
C ALA A 192 -14.81 -18.74 0.28
N LYS A 193 -14.19 -18.03 -0.67
CA LYS A 193 -14.88 -17.44 -1.83
C LYS A 193 -14.81 -18.31 -3.09
N ARG A 194 -14.14 -19.46 -3.07
CA ARG A 194 -14.01 -20.34 -4.23
C ARG A 194 -15.38 -20.67 -4.84
N GLY A 195 -15.51 -20.53 -6.16
CA GLY A 195 -16.76 -20.78 -6.90
C GLY A 195 -17.81 -19.67 -6.79
N THR A 196 -17.49 -18.54 -6.16
CA THR A 196 -18.36 -17.36 -6.13
C THR A 196 -17.97 -16.35 -7.22
N PRO A 197 -18.90 -15.49 -7.69
CA PRO A 197 -18.58 -14.47 -8.69
C PRO A 197 -17.40 -13.54 -8.32
N PRO A 198 -17.19 -13.15 -7.05
CA PRO A 198 -15.98 -12.43 -6.65
C PRO A 198 -14.67 -13.20 -6.89
N HIS A 199 -14.62 -14.50 -6.55
CA HIS A 199 -13.44 -15.31 -6.78
C HIS A 199 -13.18 -15.49 -8.29
N ASP A 200 -14.21 -15.75 -9.08
CA ASP A 200 -14.08 -15.89 -10.53
C ASP A 200 -13.60 -14.58 -11.19
N HIS A 201 -14.05 -13.43 -10.68
CA HIS A 201 -13.51 -12.13 -11.10
C HIS A 201 -12.01 -12.01 -10.81
N LEU A 202 -11.54 -12.48 -9.65
CA LEU A 202 -10.15 -12.35 -9.22
C LEU A 202 -9.20 -13.35 -9.88
N PHE A 203 -9.64 -14.59 -10.07
CA PHE A 203 -8.79 -15.72 -10.48
C PHE A 203 -9.20 -16.37 -11.81
N GLY A 204 -10.31 -15.94 -12.43
CA GLY A 204 -10.80 -16.50 -13.69
C GLY A 204 -9.91 -16.19 -14.90
N GLN A 205 -9.21 -15.05 -14.87
CA GLN A 205 -8.17 -14.71 -15.85
C GLN A 205 -6.81 -14.65 -15.16
N LYS A 206 -5.96 -15.66 -15.40
CA LYS A 206 -4.64 -15.75 -14.78
C LYS A 206 -3.60 -14.85 -15.47
N TYR A 207 -2.83 -14.13 -14.67
CA TYR A 207 -1.57 -13.53 -15.10
C TYR A 207 -0.50 -14.62 -15.26
N ARG A 208 0.48 -14.38 -16.12
CA ARG A 208 1.62 -15.29 -16.30
C ARG A 208 2.62 -15.10 -15.16
N ASP A 209 3.40 -16.14 -14.87
CA ASP A 209 4.44 -16.10 -13.81
C ASP A 209 5.39 -14.91 -13.97
N ARG A 210 5.80 -14.59 -15.21
CA ARG A 210 6.65 -13.42 -15.49
C ARG A 210 6.01 -12.07 -15.14
N GLU A 211 4.69 -11.98 -15.17
CA GLU A 211 3.94 -10.76 -14.81
C GLU A 211 3.81 -10.63 -13.29
N LEU A 212 3.77 -11.77 -12.60
CA LEU A 212 3.70 -11.89 -11.14
C LEU A 212 5.09 -12.04 -10.47
N ALA A 213 6.17 -12.07 -11.25
CA ALA A 213 7.53 -12.17 -10.73
C ALA A 213 7.82 -11.02 -9.76
N PRO A 214 8.53 -11.24 -8.64
CA PRO A 214 8.81 -10.18 -7.68
C PRO A 214 9.65 -9.06 -8.28
N PHE A 215 9.43 -7.83 -7.80
CA PHE A 215 10.31 -6.71 -8.11
C PHE A 215 11.15 -6.34 -6.89
N LEU A 216 12.37 -6.87 -6.84
CA LEU A 216 13.36 -6.51 -5.83
C LEU A 216 14.00 -5.17 -6.20
N TRP A 217 13.99 -4.22 -5.28
CA TRP A 217 14.62 -2.92 -5.50
C TRP A 217 16.14 -3.09 -5.49
N ASP A 218 16.80 -2.56 -6.52
CA ASP A 218 18.27 -2.47 -6.53
C ASP A 218 18.79 -1.51 -5.44
N ALA A 219 20.10 -1.56 -5.17
CA ALA A 219 20.72 -0.79 -4.11
C ALA A 219 20.51 0.73 -4.26
N ASP A 220 20.49 1.23 -5.50
CA ASP A 220 20.28 2.65 -5.80
C ASP A 220 18.82 3.07 -5.51
N THR A 221 17.86 2.23 -5.89
CA THR A 221 16.43 2.43 -5.61
C THR A 221 16.15 2.36 -4.12
N GLN A 222 16.73 1.37 -3.42
CA GLN A 222 16.64 1.28 -1.96
C GLN A 222 17.21 2.53 -1.29
N SER A 223 18.43 2.94 -1.65
CA SER A 223 19.09 4.12 -1.07
C SER A 223 18.30 5.40 -1.32
N HIS A 224 17.74 5.55 -2.53
CA HIS A 224 16.88 6.68 -2.87
C HIS A 224 15.65 6.75 -1.95
N PHE A 225 14.87 5.67 -1.85
CA PHE A 225 13.66 5.68 -1.03
C PHE A 225 13.95 5.69 0.47
N LEU A 226 15.09 5.16 0.93
CA LEU A 226 15.52 5.31 2.33
C LEU A 226 15.77 6.78 2.67
N ASN A 227 16.41 7.53 1.78
CA ASN A 227 16.61 8.98 1.96
C ASN A 227 15.26 9.73 2.01
N VAL A 228 14.34 9.40 1.09
CA VAL A 228 12.98 9.95 1.09
C VAL A 228 12.26 9.66 2.41
N MET A 229 12.30 8.41 2.88
CA MET A 229 11.64 8.01 4.12
C MET A 229 12.20 8.75 5.34
N ARG A 230 13.53 8.91 5.43
CA ARG A 230 14.17 9.70 6.50
C ARG A 230 13.71 11.16 6.49
N GLN A 231 13.61 11.79 5.32
CA GLN A 231 13.12 13.17 5.21
C GLN A 231 11.66 13.30 5.68
N ILE A 232 10.80 12.32 5.33
CA ILE A 232 9.41 12.29 5.79
C ILE A 232 9.34 12.12 7.32
N GLU A 233 10.12 11.20 7.90
CA GLU A 233 10.15 10.96 9.35
C GLU A 233 10.69 12.19 10.11
N LEU A 234 11.75 12.84 9.61
CA LEU A 234 12.28 14.08 10.18
C LEU A 234 11.25 15.21 10.14
N GLY A 235 10.56 15.39 9.00
CA GLY A 235 9.52 16.41 8.85
C GLY A 235 8.36 16.21 9.84
N ARG A 236 7.96 14.94 10.09
CA ARG A 236 6.93 14.61 11.09
C ARG A 236 7.39 14.91 12.51
N ALA A 237 8.61 14.50 12.89
CA ALA A 237 9.15 14.76 14.23
C ALA A 237 9.24 16.27 14.53
N VAL A 238 9.60 17.08 13.53
CA VAL A 238 9.61 18.55 13.64
C VAL A 238 8.19 19.10 13.81
N ALA A 239 7.22 18.61 13.05
CA ALA A 239 5.82 19.05 13.13
C ALA A 239 5.14 18.68 14.47
N GLU A 240 5.51 17.54 15.06
CA GLU A 240 4.99 17.06 16.35
C GLU A 240 5.66 17.71 17.58
N GLY A 241 6.65 18.59 17.37
CA GLY A 241 7.36 19.29 18.46
C GLY A 241 8.36 18.41 19.21
N THR A 242 8.69 17.23 18.68
CA THR A 242 9.60 16.26 19.31
C THR A 242 11.05 16.56 18.94
N GLN A 243 11.58 17.69 19.42
CA GLN A 243 13.03 17.91 19.44
C GLN A 243 13.62 17.44 20.77
N THR A 244 14.21 16.25 20.77
CA THR A 244 15.51 16.07 21.42
C THR A 244 16.47 15.53 20.38
N LEU A 245 17.20 16.44 19.73
CA LEU A 245 18.41 16.06 19.01
C LEU A 245 19.38 15.48 20.05
N PRO A 246 19.90 14.25 19.92
CA PRO A 246 21.02 13.83 20.74
C PRO A 246 22.18 14.80 20.47
N PRO A 247 22.94 15.20 21.51
CA PRO A 247 24.06 16.11 21.33
C PRO A 247 25.04 15.51 20.31
N ILE A 248 25.54 16.37 19.42
CA ILE A 248 26.64 16.04 18.51
C ILE A 248 27.84 15.68 19.39
N VAL A 249 28.11 14.39 19.56
CA VAL A 249 29.38 13.93 20.12
C VAL A 249 30.43 14.16 19.05
N THR A 250 31.17 15.27 19.17
CA THR A 250 32.38 15.50 18.40
C THR A 250 33.49 14.62 18.98
N GLY A 251 33.65 13.42 18.42
CA GLY A 251 34.76 12.53 18.72
C GLY A 251 34.46 11.11 18.21
N PRO A 252 35.43 10.41 17.59
CA PRO A 252 35.20 9.02 17.20
C PRO A 252 34.92 8.18 18.46
N PRO A 253 33.93 7.27 18.43
CA PRO A 253 33.65 6.41 19.57
C PRO A 253 34.87 5.51 19.82
N THR A 254 35.40 5.54 21.05
CA THR A 254 36.39 4.57 21.49
C THR A 254 35.71 3.20 21.58
N PRO A 255 36.20 2.16 20.89
CA PRO A 255 35.57 0.85 20.95
C PRO A 255 35.64 0.23 22.36
N PRO A 256 34.63 -0.55 22.79
CA PRO A 256 34.51 -1.10 24.15
C PRO A 256 35.65 -2.03 24.62
N TRP A 257 36.58 -2.40 23.73
CA TRP A 257 37.65 -3.38 23.99
C TRP A 257 39.03 -2.74 24.19
N LEU A 258 39.09 -1.41 24.35
CA LEU A 258 40.33 -0.65 24.62
C LEU A 258 40.49 -0.23 26.08
N GLU A 259 39.59 -0.63 26.98
CA GLU A 259 39.81 -0.51 28.44
C GLU A 259 40.78 -1.60 28.89
N THR A 260 42.08 -1.31 28.78
CA THR A 260 43.11 -2.10 29.43
C THR A 260 43.00 -1.92 30.94
N ASN A 261 42.50 -2.96 31.62
CA ASN A 261 42.66 -3.15 33.05
C ASN A 261 44.12 -2.91 33.44
N SER A 262 44.35 -1.86 34.21
CA SER A 262 45.60 -1.62 34.92
C SER A 262 45.28 -1.14 36.33
N ASP A 263 44.67 -2.03 37.11
CA ASP A 263 44.85 -2.01 38.55
C ASP A 263 46.15 -2.75 38.87
N GLN A 264 47.18 -1.94 39.18
CA GLN A 264 48.01 -2.02 40.39
C GLN A 264 48.79 -3.32 40.70
N PRO A 265 49.89 -3.25 41.47
CA PRO A 265 50.05 -2.54 42.75
C PRO A 265 50.67 -1.14 42.70
#